data_AF-A0A916LWW0-F1
#
_entry.id   AF-A0A916LWW0-F1
#
_cell.length_a   1.000
_cell.length_b   1.000
_cell.length_c   1.000
_cell.angle_alpha   90.00
_cell.angle_beta   90.00
_cell.angle_gamma   90.00
#
_symmetry.space_group_name_H-M   'P 1'
#
loop_
_entity.id
_entity.type
_entity.pdbx_description
1 polymer ?
#
loop_
_entity_poly.entity_id
_entity_poly.type
_entity_poly.pdbx_seq_one_letter_code
_entity_poly.pdbx_strand_id
1 'polypeptide(L)'
;MFANRVLSGMRPTGRMHIGHYHGALKNWIRLQEEYECLYFVADWHALTTHYESTEVIADSVWEMIIDWLAAGLDPARATLFIQSRVPEHAELTLLLGMVTPVGWLERVPTYKDQQQKLADKDLSTFGFLGYPLMQSADILIYRANMVPVGEDQVSHLEITREIARRFNFIYGREPGFEEKAQAAVKKLGAKKAKLYEQFRTAFQQEGEE
;
A
#
# COMPACT_ATOMS: atom_id res chain seq x y z
N MET A 1 2.85 0.16 21.55
CA MET A 1 3.00 0.94 20.31
C MET A 1 3.65 0.04 19.29
N PHE A 2 3.10 -0.04 18.07
CA PHE A 2 3.74 -0.79 16.99
C PHE A 2 5.02 -0.06 16.55
N ALA A 3 5.98 -0.79 15.96
CA ALA A 3 7.19 -0.17 15.43
C ALA A 3 6.84 0.82 14.31
N ASN A 4 7.52 1.97 14.27
CA ASN A 4 7.40 2.92 13.17
C ASN A 4 8.11 2.33 11.94
N ARG A 5 7.31 1.90 10.97
CA ARG A 5 7.77 1.13 9.83
C ARG A 5 7.45 1.85 8.52
N VAL A 6 8.51 2.07 7.75
CA VAL A 6 8.43 2.62 6.41
C VAL A 6 8.33 1.48 5.42
N LEU A 7 7.34 1.53 4.52
CA LEU A 7 7.29 0.64 3.36
C LEU A 7 7.32 1.48 2.08
N SER A 8 8.18 1.11 1.14
CA SER A 8 8.18 1.70 -0.19
C SER A 8 8.57 0.67 -1.25
N GLY A 9 7.94 0.73 -2.41
CA GLY A 9 8.16 -0.21 -3.51
C GLY A 9 8.43 0.50 -4.82
N MET A 10 9.19 -0.13 -5.70
CA MET A 10 9.47 0.40 -7.04
C MET A 10 9.24 -0.70 -8.07
N ARG A 11 8.61 -0.35 -9.20
CA ARG A 11 8.41 -1.29 -10.31
C ARG A 11 9.72 -1.44 -11.11
N PRO A 12 10.16 -2.67 -11.42
CA PRO A 12 11.33 -2.91 -12.26
C PRO A 12 10.96 -2.76 -13.75
N THR A 13 10.94 -1.53 -14.28
CA THR A 13 10.56 -1.23 -15.67
C THR A 13 11.74 -0.77 -16.54
N GLY A 14 12.94 -1.30 -16.27
CA GLY A 14 14.18 -0.95 -16.95
C GLY A 14 15.20 -0.27 -16.02
N ARG A 15 16.30 0.21 -16.62
CA ARG A 15 17.43 0.79 -15.90
C ARG A 15 17.05 2.03 -15.11
N MET A 16 17.59 2.14 -13.90
CA MET A 16 17.43 3.34 -13.11
C MET A 16 18.20 4.53 -13.73
N HIS A 17 17.78 5.73 -13.33
CA HIS A 17 18.36 6.98 -13.80
C HIS A 17 18.27 8.03 -12.69
N ILE A 18 18.90 9.19 -12.86
CA ILE A 18 19.02 10.24 -11.83
C ILE A 18 17.68 10.70 -11.25
N GLY A 19 16.60 10.67 -12.04
CA GLY A 19 15.24 10.91 -11.55
C GLY A 19 14.80 9.95 -10.43
N HIS A 20 15.10 8.65 -10.53
CA HIS A 20 14.82 7.67 -9.49
C HIS A 20 15.62 7.96 -8.21
N TYR A 21 16.88 8.39 -8.37
CA TYR A 21 17.73 8.73 -7.24
C TYR A 21 17.19 9.91 -6.43
N HIS A 22 16.87 11.02 -7.11
CA HIS A 22 16.32 12.21 -6.45
C HIS A 22 14.87 12.07 -6.01
N GLY A 23 14.08 11.25 -6.71
CA GLY A 23 12.67 11.04 -6.42
C GLY A 23 12.42 10.12 -5.21
N ALA A 24 13.20 9.05 -5.06
CA ALA A 24 12.96 8.04 -4.03
C ALA A 24 14.21 7.66 -3.24
N LEU A 25 15.26 7.18 -3.90
CA LEU A 25 16.40 6.52 -3.21
C LEU A 25 17.13 7.43 -2.23
N LYS A 26 17.35 8.70 -2.57
CA LYS A 26 17.97 9.65 -1.65
C LYS A 26 17.19 9.77 -0.33
N ASN A 27 15.85 9.72 -0.41
CA ASN A 27 15.01 9.73 0.77
C ASN A 27 15.04 8.37 1.50
N TRP A 28 15.04 7.25 0.77
CA TRP A 28 15.18 5.92 1.37
C TRP A 28 16.49 5.76 2.14
N ILE A 29 17.61 6.23 1.59
CA ILE A 29 18.92 6.20 2.24
C ILE A 29 18.92 6.97 3.56
N ARG A 30 18.16 8.06 3.65
CA ARG A 30 17.98 8.80 4.90
C ARG A 30 17.06 8.06 5.87
N LEU A 31 15.94 7.53 5.39
CA LEU A 31 14.93 6.87 6.23
C LEU A 31 15.42 5.57 6.87
N GLN A 32 16.29 4.79 6.20
CA GLN A 32 16.87 3.57 6.78
C GLN A 32 17.73 3.82 8.03
N GLU A 33 18.17 5.06 8.27
CA GLU A 33 18.90 5.44 9.49
C GLU A 33 17.96 5.69 10.68
N GLU A 34 16.71 6.04 10.40
CA GLU A 34 15.76 6.57 11.38
C GLU A 34 14.63 5.56 11.71
N TYR A 35 14.29 4.67 10.78
CA TYR A 35 13.11 3.81 10.86
C TYR A 35 13.39 2.38 10.43
N GLU A 36 12.53 1.46 10.87
CA GLU A 36 12.47 0.11 10.31
C GLU A 36 11.94 0.21 8.88
N CYS A 37 12.82 -0.03 7.90
CA CYS A 37 12.51 0.19 6.49
C CYS A 37 12.36 -1.14 5.74
N LEU A 38 11.26 -1.23 5.00
CA LEU A 38 10.95 -2.32 4.07
C LEU A 38 10.93 -1.75 2.66
N TYR A 39 11.89 -2.15 1.83
CA TYR A 39 11.98 -1.74 0.44
C TYR A 39 11.86 -2.94 -0.49
N PHE A 40 11.01 -2.84 -1.50
CA PHE A 40 10.73 -4.00 -2.34
C PHE A 40 10.62 -3.72 -3.83
N VAL A 41 11.10 -4.69 -4.60
CA VAL A 41 10.93 -4.75 -6.04
C VAL A 41 9.51 -5.22 -6.33
N ALA A 42 8.68 -4.33 -6.88
CA ALA A 42 7.27 -4.55 -7.18
C ALA A 42 7.09 -5.21 -8.56
N ASP A 43 7.57 -6.44 -8.71
CA ASP A 43 7.61 -7.17 -9.99
C ASP A 43 6.23 -7.63 -10.47
N TRP A 44 5.32 -8.05 -9.60
CA TRP A 44 3.93 -8.30 -9.99
C TRP A 44 3.20 -7.03 -10.43
N HIS A 45 3.49 -5.88 -9.81
CA HIS A 45 2.97 -4.60 -10.30
C HIS A 45 3.47 -4.25 -11.70
N ALA A 46 4.70 -4.65 -12.07
CA ALA A 46 5.20 -4.45 -13.43
C ALA A 46 4.43 -5.29 -14.46
N LEU A 47 4.08 -6.54 -14.10
CA LEU A 47 3.28 -7.43 -14.97
C LEU A 47 1.92 -6.84 -15.34
N THR A 48 1.31 -5.99 -14.51
CA THR A 48 0.01 -5.37 -14.83
C THR A 48 0.02 -4.51 -16.10
N THR A 49 1.21 -4.07 -16.56
CA THR A 49 1.39 -3.25 -17.77
C THR A 49 2.39 -3.83 -18.77
N HIS A 50 3.12 -4.89 -18.41
CA HIS A 50 4.17 -5.51 -19.22
C HIS A 50 4.02 -7.04 -19.30
N TYR A 51 2.79 -7.55 -19.17
CA TYR A 51 2.51 -8.99 -19.22
C TYR A 51 2.93 -9.66 -20.55
N GLU A 52 3.05 -8.91 -21.65
CA GLU A 52 3.49 -9.41 -22.97
C GLU A 52 5.03 -9.42 -23.14
N SER A 53 5.80 -8.84 -22.21
CA SER A 53 7.26 -8.71 -22.32
C SER A 53 7.92 -8.94 -20.95
N THR A 54 7.70 -10.14 -20.42
CA THR A 54 8.09 -10.51 -19.05
C THR A 54 9.60 -10.62 -18.84
N GLU A 55 10.36 -10.83 -19.91
CA GLU A 55 11.81 -11.00 -19.89
C GLU A 55 12.49 -9.73 -19.35
N VAL A 56 11.99 -8.56 -19.78
CA VAL A 56 12.49 -7.26 -19.34
C VAL A 56 12.32 -7.08 -17.82
N ILE A 57 11.23 -7.60 -17.26
CA ILE A 57 10.97 -7.53 -15.81
C ILE A 57 12.01 -8.38 -15.07
N ALA A 58 12.22 -9.62 -15.50
CA ALA A 58 13.13 -10.55 -14.84
C ALA A 58 14.57 -9.99 -14.77
N ASP A 59 15.05 -9.42 -15.88
CA ASP A 59 16.37 -8.79 -15.94
C ASP A 59 16.43 -7.51 -15.07
N SER A 60 15.38 -6.68 -15.14
CA SER A 60 15.32 -5.40 -14.41
C SER A 60 15.26 -5.57 -12.89
N VAL A 61 14.72 -6.69 -12.38
CA VAL A 61 14.64 -6.96 -10.93
C VAL A 61 16.02 -6.95 -10.29
N TRP A 62 16.97 -7.67 -10.87
CA TRP A 62 18.32 -7.78 -10.31
C TRP A 62 19.16 -6.53 -10.57
N GLU A 63 19.04 -5.93 -11.76
CA GLU A 63 19.69 -4.64 -12.05
C GLU A 63 19.27 -3.57 -11.01
N MET A 64 17.97 -3.49 -10.69
CA MET A 64 17.46 -2.52 -9.73
C MET A 64 17.96 -2.76 -8.30
N ILE A 65 18.05 -4.03 -7.84
CA ILE A 65 18.63 -4.34 -6.52
C ILE A 65 20.11 -3.94 -6.49
N ILE A 66 20.87 -4.23 -7.55
CA ILE A 66 22.28 -3.84 -7.64
C ILE A 66 22.41 -2.32 -7.55
N ASP A 67 21.58 -1.58 -8.29
CA ASP A 67 21.63 -0.12 -8.26
C ASP A 67 21.22 0.45 -6.88
N TRP A 68 20.28 -0.16 -6.17
CA TRP A 68 19.91 0.26 -4.81
C TRP A 68 21.07 0.10 -3.83
N LEU A 69 21.75 -1.04 -3.87
CA LEU A 69 22.93 -1.29 -3.06
C LEU A 69 24.06 -0.32 -3.41
N ALA A 70 24.30 -0.09 -4.71
CA ALA A 70 25.31 0.85 -5.19
C ALA A 70 24.99 2.30 -4.79
N ALA A 71 23.71 2.67 -4.71
CA ALA A 71 23.28 4.00 -4.27
C ALA A 71 23.42 4.21 -2.75
N GLY A 72 23.51 3.13 -1.95
CA GLY A 72 23.75 3.20 -0.51
C GLY A 72 22.64 2.61 0.37
N LEU A 73 21.68 1.86 -0.18
CA LEU A 73 20.81 1.03 0.67
C LEU A 73 21.61 -0.12 1.27
N ASP A 74 21.49 -0.29 2.58
CA ASP A 74 22.21 -1.29 3.35
C ASP A 74 21.24 -2.38 3.84
N PRO A 75 21.38 -3.64 3.40
CA PRO A 75 20.56 -4.75 3.88
C PRO A 75 20.69 -5.03 5.38
N ALA A 76 21.74 -4.51 6.04
CA ALA A 76 21.88 -4.59 7.49
C ALA A 76 21.01 -3.55 8.23
N ARG A 77 20.51 -2.52 7.52
CA ARG A 77 19.69 -1.42 8.08
C ARG A 77 18.24 -1.48 7.61
N ALA A 78 17.99 -1.96 6.40
CA ALA A 78 16.67 -2.10 5.81
C ALA A 78 16.45 -3.52 5.26
N THR A 79 15.20 -3.98 5.27
CA THR A 79 14.84 -5.23 4.60
C THR A 79 14.58 -4.96 3.13
N LEU A 80 15.40 -5.56 2.27
CA LEU A 80 15.23 -5.51 0.82
C LEU A 80 14.65 -6.84 0.34
N PHE A 81 13.57 -6.81 -0.45
CA PHE A 81 12.95 -8.03 -0.96
C PHE A 81 12.30 -7.85 -2.33
N ILE A 82 11.84 -8.96 -2.91
CA ILE A 82 11.14 -9.01 -4.19
C ILE A 82 9.70 -9.42 -3.91
N GLN A 83 8.72 -8.69 -4.44
CA GLN A 83 7.29 -8.90 -4.18
C GLN A 83 6.87 -10.35 -4.47
N SER A 84 7.23 -10.89 -5.64
CA SER A 84 6.89 -12.27 -6.03
C SER A 84 7.53 -13.37 -5.16
N ARG A 85 8.54 -13.05 -4.35
CA ARG A 85 9.19 -13.99 -3.43
C ARG A 85 8.45 -14.11 -2.10
N VAL A 86 7.40 -13.32 -1.88
CA VAL A 86 6.57 -13.31 -0.67
C VAL A 86 5.12 -13.58 -1.09
N PRO A 87 4.71 -14.86 -1.22
CA PRO A 87 3.40 -15.24 -1.76
C PRO A 87 2.21 -14.67 -0.98
N GLU A 88 2.41 -14.32 0.29
CA GLU A 88 1.41 -13.74 1.17
C GLU A 88 0.85 -12.41 0.63
N HIS A 89 1.60 -11.69 -0.21
CA HIS A 89 1.08 -10.53 -0.95
C HIS A 89 -0.09 -10.91 -1.86
N ALA A 90 0.01 -12.03 -2.58
CA ALA A 90 -1.05 -12.52 -3.46
C ALA A 90 -2.21 -13.10 -2.65
N GLU A 91 -1.92 -13.84 -1.57
CA GLU A 91 -2.95 -14.39 -0.68
C GLU A 91 -3.80 -13.29 -0.05
N LEU A 92 -3.16 -12.24 0.48
CA LEU A 92 -3.88 -11.11 1.06
C LEU A 92 -4.64 -10.32 0.00
N THR A 93 -4.07 -10.13 -1.20
CA THR A 93 -4.77 -9.50 -2.33
C THR A 93 -6.06 -10.24 -2.66
N LEU A 94 -6.01 -11.58 -2.74
CA LEU A 94 -7.17 -12.42 -2.98
C LEU A 94 -8.24 -12.25 -1.89
N LEU A 95 -7.84 -12.30 -0.62
CA LEU A 95 -8.75 -12.18 0.52
C LEU A 95 -9.41 -10.79 0.58
N LEU A 96 -8.63 -9.71 0.40
CA LEU A 96 -9.15 -8.35 0.36
C LEU A 96 -10.07 -8.14 -0.85
N GLY A 97 -9.85 -8.87 -1.95
CA GLY A 97 -10.72 -8.86 -3.13
C GLY A 97 -12.15 -9.29 -2.83
N MET A 98 -12.36 -10.18 -1.87
CA MET A 98 -13.71 -10.65 -1.50
C MET A 98 -14.55 -9.58 -0.81
N VAL A 99 -13.92 -8.56 -0.22
CA VAL A 99 -14.60 -7.48 0.49
C VAL A 99 -14.52 -6.13 -0.20
N THR A 100 -13.73 -6.01 -1.26
CA THR A 100 -13.51 -4.74 -1.96
C THR A 100 -14.50 -4.57 -3.11
N PRO A 101 -15.37 -3.53 -3.09
CA PRO A 101 -16.28 -3.27 -4.20
C PRO A 101 -15.52 -2.89 -5.48
N VAL A 102 -15.88 -3.51 -6.61
CA VAL A 102 -15.25 -3.24 -7.93
C VAL A 102 -15.29 -1.75 -8.28
N GLY A 103 -16.41 -1.07 -8.04
CA GLY A 103 -16.55 0.35 -8.32
C GLY A 103 -15.61 1.26 -7.53
N TRP A 104 -14.95 0.79 -6.47
CA TRP A 104 -13.89 1.56 -5.81
C TRP A 104 -12.63 1.59 -6.69
N LEU A 105 -12.28 0.46 -7.30
CA LEU A 105 -11.11 0.32 -8.18
C LEU A 105 -11.30 1.08 -9.49
N GLU A 106 -12.48 1.02 -10.10
CA GLU A 106 -12.80 1.73 -11.35
C GLU A 106 -12.77 3.27 -11.23
N ARG A 107 -12.86 3.78 -10.00
CA ARG A 107 -12.87 5.22 -9.70
C ARG A 107 -11.49 5.77 -9.33
N VAL A 108 -10.46 4.93 -9.22
CA VAL A 108 -9.09 5.41 -9.00
C VAL A 108 -8.67 6.26 -10.21
N PRO A 109 -8.32 7.56 -10.05
CA PRO A 109 -8.08 8.46 -11.18
C PRO A 109 -7.00 7.95 -12.13
N THR A 110 -5.90 7.42 -11.58
CA THR A 110 -4.77 6.93 -12.36
C THR A 110 -5.10 5.74 -13.26
N TYR A 111 -6.15 4.97 -12.94
CA TYR A 111 -6.59 3.85 -13.77
C TYR A 111 -7.00 4.35 -15.16
N LYS A 112 -7.90 5.35 -15.20
CA LYS A 112 -8.38 5.93 -16.46
C LYS A 112 -7.28 6.66 -17.22
N ASP A 113 -6.46 7.42 -16.51
CA ASP A 113 -5.36 8.18 -17.12
C ASP A 113 -4.33 7.24 -17.76
N GLN A 114 -3.99 6.13 -17.11
CA GLN A 114 -3.04 5.17 -17.66
C GLN A 114 -3.62 4.36 -18.82
N GLN A 115 -4.91 3.98 -18.79
CA GLN A 115 -5.57 3.36 -19.95
C GLN A 115 -5.52 4.26 -21.19
N GLN A 116 -5.67 5.59 -21.00
CA GLN A 116 -5.58 6.53 -22.12
C GLN A 116 -4.14 6.74 -22.61
N LYS A 117 -3.16 6.79 -21.69
CA LYS A 117 -1.75 7.01 -22.04
C LYS A 117 -1.09 5.82 -22.71
N LEU A 118 -1.54 4.60 -22.37
CA LEU A 118 -1.02 3.34 -22.88
C LEU A 118 -2.04 2.70 -23.84
N ALA A 119 -2.58 3.49 -24.76
CA ALA A 119 -3.64 3.06 -25.68
C ALA A 119 -3.18 1.98 -26.68
N ASP A 120 -1.87 1.80 -26.84
CA ASP A 120 -1.22 0.75 -27.63
C ASP A 120 -1.16 -0.60 -26.91
N LYS A 121 -1.42 -0.64 -25.60
CA LYS A 121 -1.47 -1.86 -24.79
C LYS A 121 -2.90 -2.22 -24.42
N ASP A 122 -3.23 -3.51 -24.43
CA ASP A 122 -4.52 -3.96 -23.88
C ASP A 122 -4.46 -4.03 -22.35
N LEU A 123 -4.87 -2.93 -21.72
CA LEU A 123 -4.95 -2.81 -20.26
C LEU A 123 -6.36 -3.11 -19.73
N SER A 124 -7.23 -3.73 -20.52
CA SER A 124 -8.56 -4.18 -20.10
C SER A 124 -8.50 -5.49 -19.30
N THR A 125 -7.50 -5.61 -18.43
CA THR A 125 -7.18 -6.84 -17.70
C THR A 125 -7.56 -6.71 -16.23
N PHE A 126 -7.93 -7.84 -15.60
CA PHE A 126 -8.18 -7.88 -14.17
C PHE A 126 -6.95 -7.43 -13.36
N GLY A 127 -5.74 -7.79 -13.80
CA GLY A 127 -4.51 -7.38 -13.14
C GLY A 127 -4.34 -5.86 -13.11
N PHE A 128 -4.65 -5.19 -14.22
CA PHE A 128 -4.58 -3.73 -14.30
C PHE A 128 -5.71 -3.03 -13.54
N LEU A 129 -6.91 -3.61 -13.47
CA LEU A 129 -7.97 -3.09 -12.59
C LEU A 129 -7.65 -3.31 -11.10
N GLY A 130 -7.05 -4.45 -10.78
CA GLY A 130 -6.80 -4.92 -9.42
C GLY A 130 -5.52 -4.40 -8.76
N TYR A 131 -4.61 -3.73 -9.48
CA TYR A 131 -3.34 -3.31 -8.90
C TYR A 131 -3.47 -2.40 -7.66
N PRO A 132 -4.46 -1.49 -7.53
CA PRO A 132 -4.60 -0.68 -6.31
C PRO A 132 -4.93 -1.54 -5.07
N LEU A 133 -5.67 -2.64 -5.27
CA LEU A 133 -5.95 -3.62 -4.23
C LEU A 133 -4.70 -4.41 -3.85
N MET A 134 -3.89 -4.80 -4.84
CA MET A 134 -2.59 -5.45 -4.60
C MET A 134 -1.64 -4.54 -3.82
N GLN A 135 -1.58 -3.26 -4.17
CA GLN A 135 -0.83 -2.24 -3.42
C GLN A 135 -1.34 -2.11 -1.97
N SER A 136 -2.66 -2.18 -1.77
CA SER A 136 -3.24 -2.19 -0.42
C SER A 136 -2.78 -3.41 0.38
N ALA A 137 -2.72 -4.60 -0.24
CA ALA A 137 -2.20 -5.80 0.39
C ALA A 137 -0.71 -5.67 0.73
N ASP A 138 0.10 -5.12 -0.19
CA ASP A 138 1.53 -4.88 0.03
C ASP A 138 1.76 -4.01 1.28
N ILE A 139 0.92 -2.99 1.50
CA ILE A 139 1.01 -2.09 2.66
C ILE A 139 0.54 -2.78 3.95
N LEU A 140 -0.63 -3.41 3.91
CA LEU A 140 -1.34 -3.89 5.10
C LEU A 140 -0.68 -5.12 5.73
N ILE A 141 -0.05 -6.00 4.93
CA ILE A 141 0.60 -7.21 5.46
C ILE A 141 1.72 -6.88 6.46
N TYR A 142 2.43 -5.77 6.24
CA TYR A 142 3.51 -5.33 7.13
C TYR A 142 3.07 -4.36 8.20
N ARG A 143 1.79 -3.96 8.24
CA ARG A 143 1.29 -2.90 9.13
C ARG A 143 2.15 -1.63 9.06
N ALA A 144 2.57 -1.26 7.85
CA ALA A 144 3.38 -0.07 7.63
C ALA A 144 2.56 1.18 8.00
N ASN A 145 3.15 2.06 8.81
CA ASN A 145 2.50 3.31 9.24
C ASN A 145 3.03 4.54 8.49
N MET A 146 4.10 4.38 7.70
CA MET A 146 4.60 5.41 6.81
C MET A 146 4.85 4.83 5.41
N VAL A 147 4.22 5.43 4.40
CA VAL A 147 4.35 5.01 2.99
C VAL A 147 4.69 6.26 2.16
N PRO A 148 5.98 6.55 1.92
CA PRO A 148 6.37 7.71 1.12
C PRO A 148 5.99 7.47 -0.34
N VAL A 149 5.09 8.30 -0.86
CA VAL A 149 4.61 8.22 -2.24
C VAL A 149 4.53 9.61 -2.88
N GLY A 150 4.52 9.66 -4.21
CA GLY A 150 4.25 10.87 -4.97
C GLY A 150 2.78 11.31 -4.88
N GLU A 151 2.50 12.55 -5.28
CA GLU A 151 1.13 13.10 -5.28
C GLU A 151 0.15 12.28 -6.13
N ASP A 152 0.65 11.64 -7.20
CA ASP A 152 -0.13 10.78 -8.09
C ASP A 152 -0.64 9.49 -7.42
N GLN A 153 -0.03 9.08 -6.31
CA GLN A 153 -0.34 7.86 -5.58
C GLN A 153 -1.21 8.08 -4.33
N VAL A 154 -1.58 9.34 -4.02
CA VAL A 154 -2.41 9.66 -2.84
C VAL A 154 -3.74 8.91 -2.88
N SER A 155 -4.35 8.80 -4.06
CA SER A 155 -5.60 8.05 -4.24
C SER A 155 -5.48 6.56 -3.87
N HIS A 156 -4.29 5.96 -4.05
CA HIS A 156 -4.01 4.56 -3.69
C HIS A 156 -3.87 4.38 -2.17
N LEU A 157 -3.33 5.40 -1.48
CA LEU A 157 -3.29 5.38 -0.03
C LEU A 157 -4.69 5.52 0.58
N GLU A 158 -5.53 6.39 0.01
CA GLU A 158 -6.91 6.54 0.48
C GLU A 158 -7.73 5.26 0.28
N ILE A 159 -7.65 4.61 -0.89
CA ILE A 159 -8.33 3.32 -1.09
C ILE A 159 -7.79 2.23 -0.15
N THR A 160 -6.47 2.22 0.14
CA THR A 160 -5.87 1.30 1.12
C THR A 160 -6.50 1.50 2.50
N ARG A 161 -6.67 2.76 2.94
CA ARG A 161 -7.32 3.10 4.22
C ARG A 161 -8.77 2.65 4.24
N GLU A 162 -9.52 2.89 3.18
CA GLU A 162 -10.92 2.44 3.08
C GLU A 162 -11.07 0.92 3.10
N ILE A 163 -10.22 0.19 2.38
CA ILE A 163 -10.20 -1.28 2.38
C ILE A 163 -9.89 -1.79 3.80
N ALA A 164 -8.90 -1.22 4.48
CA ALA A 164 -8.56 -1.58 5.85
C ALA A 164 -9.72 -1.33 6.82
N ARG A 165 -10.36 -0.15 6.76
CA ARG A 165 -11.54 0.18 7.58
C ARG A 165 -12.69 -0.78 7.33
N ARG A 166 -12.97 -1.10 6.07
CA ARG A 166 -14.03 -2.04 5.69
C ARG A 166 -13.74 -3.45 6.17
N PHE A 167 -12.52 -3.95 5.99
CA PHE A 167 -12.10 -5.25 6.49
C PHE A 167 -12.26 -5.33 8.02
N ASN A 168 -11.76 -4.33 8.75
CA ASN A 168 -11.89 -4.24 10.20
C ASN A 168 -13.34 -4.12 10.67
N PHE A 169 -14.19 -3.44 9.90
CA PHE A 169 -15.63 -3.35 10.19
C PHE A 169 -16.33 -4.71 10.07
N ILE A 170 -15.97 -5.50 9.06
CA ILE A 170 -16.60 -6.82 8.81
C ILE A 170 -16.06 -7.88 9.77
N TYR A 171 -14.74 -7.94 9.97
CA TYR A 171 -14.08 -9.06 10.67
C TYR A 171 -13.40 -8.68 11.99
N GLY A 172 -13.05 -7.41 12.19
CA GLY A 172 -12.27 -6.93 13.34
C GLY A 172 -13.08 -6.64 14.60
N ARG A 173 -14.33 -7.08 14.66
CA ARG A 173 -15.26 -6.81 15.78
C ARG A 173 -15.57 -8.09 16.54
N GLU A 174 -15.51 -8.02 17.86
CA GLU A 174 -16.04 -9.10 18.68
C GLU A 174 -17.55 -9.26 18.43
N PRO A 175 -18.12 -10.47 18.59
CA PRO A 175 -19.56 -10.65 18.56
C PRO A 175 -20.26 -9.70 19.54
N GLY A 176 -21.20 -8.91 19.03
CA GLY A 176 -21.91 -7.89 19.78
C GLY A 176 -21.08 -6.64 20.14
N PHE A 177 -19.96 -6.39 19.46
CA PHE A 177 -19.10 -5.21 19.70
C PHE A 177 -19.89 -3.90 19.70
N GLU A 178 -20.76 -3.66 18.71
CA GLU A 178 -21.57 -2.42 18.66
C GLU A 178 -22.44 -2.26 19.90
N GLU A 179 -23.08 -3.33 20.33
CA GLU A 179 -24.00 -3.33 21.48
C GLU A 179 -23.22 -3.13 22.78
N LYS A 180 -22.07 -3.78 22.92
CA LYS A 180 -21.15 -3.62 24.06
C LYS A 180 -20.57 -2.20 24.10
N ALA A 181 -20.14 -1.66 22.97
CA ALA A 181 -19.63 -0.30 22.86
C ALA A 181 -20.71 0.73 23.21
N GLN A 182 -21.91 0.60 22.66
CA GLN A 182 -23.05 1.48 23.01
C GLN A 182 -23.42 1.38 24.49
N ALA A 183 -23.44 0.16 25.05
CA ALA A 183 -23.70 -0.05 26.48
C ALA A 183 -22.61 0.59 27.35
N ALA A 184 -21.34 0.50 26.95
CA ALA A 184 -20.22 1.14 27.64
C ALA A 184 -20.33 2.67 27.59
N VAL A 185 -20.62 3.25 26.43
CA VAL A 185 -20.80 4.70 26.27
C VAL A 185 -21.92 5.24 27.15
N LYS A 186 -23.06 4.52 27.24
CA LYS A 186 -24.15 4.89 28.16
C LYS A 186 -23.71 4.90 29.64
N LYS A 187 -22.80 4.02 30.03
CA LYS A 187 -22.26 3.94 31.41
C LYS A 187 -21.24 5.04 31.73
N LEU A 188 -20.69 5.75 30.74
CA LEU A 188 -19.71 6.83 30.95
C LEU A 188 -20.33 8.14 31.47
N GLY A 189 -21.66 8.29 31.36
CA GLY A 189 -22.38 9.54 31.68
C GLY A 189 -22.32 10.58 30.55
N ALA A 190 -23.30 11.49 30.51
CA ALA A 190 -23.60 12.33 29.34
C ALA A 190 -22.40 13.14 28.80
N LYS A 191 -21.57 13.72 29.67
CA LYS A 191 -20.44 14.57 29.25
C LYS A 191 -19.31 13.74 28.61
N LYS A 192 -18.97 12.59 29.19
CA LYS A 192 -17.91 11.70 28.67
C LYS A 192 -18.38 10.94 27.43
N ALA A 193 -19.65 10.57 27.35
CA ALA A 193 -20.24 9.96 26.16
C ALA A 193 -20.16 10.90 24.95
N LYS A 194 -20.52 12.19 25.14
CA LYS A 194 -20.41 13.20 24.07
C LYS A 194 -18.97 13.40 23.59
N LEU A 195 -18.01 13.41 24.53
CA LEU A 195 -16.60 13.53 24.20
C LEU A 195 -16.07 12.31 23.45
N TYR A 196 -16.46 11.10 23.87
CA TYR A 196 -16.11 9.86 23.16
C TYR A 196 -16.63 9.87 21.72
N GLU A 197 -17.88 10.26 21.48
CA GLU A 197 -18.42 10.32 20.11
C GLU A 197 -17.73 11.39 19.25
N GLN A 198 -17.33 12.52 19.84
CA GLN A 198 -16.49 13.51 19.15
C GLN A 198 -15.15 12.91 18.73
N PHE A 199 -14.40 12.29 19.65
CA PHE A 199 -13.10 11.68 19.33
C PHE A 199 -13.23 10.50 18.37
N ARG A 200 -14.28 9.68 18.50
CA ARG A 200 -14.55 8.60 17.55
C ARG A 200 -14.78 9.15 16.14
N THR A 201 -15.51 10.24 16.02
CA THR A 201 -15.77 10.90 14.74
C THR A 201 -14.49 11.48 14.15
N ALA A 202 -13.70 12.20 14.95
CA ALA A 202 -12.40 12.74 14.54
C ALA A 202 -11.45 11.63 14.09
N PHE A 203 -11.33 10.54 14.85
CA PHE A 203 -10.53 9.37 14.47
C PHE A 203 -11.02 8.71 13.17
N GLN A 204 -12.35 8.57 12.99
CA GLN A 204 -12.92 7.91 11.81
C GLN A 204 -12.83 8.75 10.53
N GLN A 205 -13.00 10.06 10.63
CA GLN A 205 -13.05 10.97 9.48
C GLN A 205 -11.71 11.60 9.17
N GLU A 206 -11.00 12.07 10.20
CA GLU A 206 -9.78 12.88 10.07
C GLU A 206 -8.52 12.06 10.41
N GLY A 207 -8.67 10.93 11.10
CA GLY A 207 -7.55 10.06 11.47
C GLY A 207 -6.70 10.63 12.61
N GLU A 208 -7.25 11.54 13.41
CA GLU A 208 -6.58 12.08 14.60
C GLU A 208 -6.43 10.98 15.67
N GLU A 209 -5.19 10.78 16.16
CA GLU A 209 -4.84 9.84 17.25
C GLU A 209 -5.14 10.39 18.65
#